data_AF-A0A7X0RUF5-F1
#
_entry.id   AF-A0A7X0RUF5-F1
#
_cell.length_a   1.000
_cell.length_b   1.000
_cell.length_c   1.000
_cell.angle_alpha   90.00
_cell.angle_beta   90.00
_cell.angle_gamma   90.00
#
_symmetry.space_group_name_H-M   'P 1'
#
loop_
_entity.id
_entity.type
_entity.pdbx_description
1 polymer ?
#
loop_
_entity_poly.entity_id
_entity_poly.type
_entity_poly.pdbx_seq_one_letter_code
_entity_poly.pdbx_strand_id
1 'polypeptide(L)'
;MALTAKQQRFVEEYLIDLNATQAAIRAGYSENTAQEQGSRLLSNVMVKEAIENRQEKIQEKTQVTQEWVIQQYMDIIKNCKEVEPNTAKGALDSVAKHLGMFKDKLEITGSLTIENVLEKI
;
A
#
# COMPACT_ATOMS: atom_id res chain seq x y z
N MET A 1 11.84 -16.16 13.81
CA MET A 1 12.47 -15.03 14.55
C MET A 1 11.38 -13.98 14.79
N ALA A 2 11.40 -13.30 15.93
CA ALA A 2 10.37 -12.30 16.29
C ALA A 2 10.84 -10.88 15.97
N LEU A 3 9.90 -9.95 15.79
CA LEU A 3 10.20 -8.52 15.63
C LEU A 3 10.87 -7.97 16.88
N THR A 4 11.86 -7.09 16.67
CA THR A 4 12.44 -6.31 17.77
C THR A 4 11.46 -5.23 18.25
N ALA A 5 11.64 -4.75 19.49
CA ALA A 5 10.78 -3.70 20.04
C ALA A 5 10.73 -2.42 19.18
N LYS A 6 11.85 -2.01 18.58
CA LYS A 6 11.90 -0.86 17.66
C LYS A 6 11.15 -1.11 16.35
N GLN A 7 11.28 -2.31 15.78
CA GLN A 7 10.52 -2.66 14.57
C GLN A 7 9.02 -2.75 14.86
N GLN A 8 8.64 -3.29 16.01
CA GLN A 8 7.24 -3.35 16.42
C GLN A 8 6.66 -1.94 16.58
N ARG A 9 7.41 -1.02 17.22
CA ARG A 9 7.00 0.39 17.33
C ARG A 9 6.90 1.07 15.97
N PHE A 10 7.83 0.80 15.06
CA PHE A 10 7.75 1.29 13.68
C PHE A 10 6.46 0.85 13.00
N VAL A 11 6.06 -0.42 13.12
CA VAL A 11 4.80 -0.92 12.54
C VAL A 11 3.60 -0.17 13.14
N GLU A 12 3.58 0.06 14.46
CA GLU A 12 2.50 0.79 15.12
C GLU A 12 2.40 2.22 14.63
N GLU A 13 3.53 2.93 14.54
CA GLU A 13 3.59 4.32 14.10
C GLU A 13 3.30 4.48 12.60
N TYR A 14 3.67 3.48 11.78
CA TYR A 14 3.43 3.48 10.33
C TYR A 14 1.94 3.31 10.02
N LEU A 15 1.22 2.49 10.78
CA LEU A 15 -0.21 2.25 10.56
C LEU A 15 -1.11 3.45 10.90
N ILE A 16 -0.56 4.51 11.50
CA ILE A 16 -1.30 5.75 11.81
C ILE A 16 -1.46 6.62 10.56
N ASP A 17 -0.38 6.84 9.81
CA ASP A 17 -0.32 7.83 8.72
C ASP A 17 0.32 7.32 7.41
N LEU A 18 0.76 6.06 7.39
CA LEU A 18 1.48 5.42 6.29
C LEU A 18 2.75 6.17 5.86
N ASN A 19 3.35 6.96 6.76
CA ASN A 19 4.59 7.69 6.52
C ASN A 19 5.79 6.95 7.12
N ALA A 20 6.58 6.29 6.27
CA ALA A 20 7.72 5.48 6.71
C ALA A 20 8.80 6.31 7.43
N THR A 21 9.13 7.49 6.91
CA THR A 21 10.16 8.35 7.51
C THR A 21 9.74 8.81 8.90
N GLN A 22 8.51 9.32 9.04
CA GLN A 22 8.02 9.79 10.34
C GLN A 22 7.80 8.64 11.32
N ALA A 23 7.34 7.48 10.85
CA ALA A 23 7.23 6.29 11.67
C ALA A 23 8.60 5.83 12.21
N ALA A 24 9.66 5.92 11.40
CA ALA A 24 11.02 5.61 11.84
C ALA A 24 11.50 6.58 12.93
N ILE A 25 11.25 7.89 12.77
CA ILE A 25 11.58 8.89 13.80
C ILE A 25 10.86 8.58 15.11
N ARG A 26 9.53 8.39 15.07
CA ARG A 26 8.70 8.09 16.24
C ARG A 26 9.06 6.75 16.90
N ALA A 27 9.56 5.79 16.12
CA ALA A 27 10.07 4.51 16.62
C ALA A 27 11.49 4.59 17.23
N GLY A 28 12.12 5.78 17.21
CA GLY A 28 13.43 6.02 17.82
C GLY A 28 14.61 5.62 16.92
N TYR A 29 14.44 5.69 15.60
CA TYR A 29 15.56 5.71 14.66
C TYR A 29 16.12 7.13 14.51
N SER A 30 17.37 7.23 14.06
CA SER A 30 18.02 8.52 13.84
C SER A 30 17.27 9.33 12.79
N GLU A 31 16.93 10.58 13.10
CA GLU A 31 16.27 11.51 12.16
C GLU A 31 17.07 11.65 10.86
N ASN A 32 18.39 11.78 10.96
CA ASN A 32 19.28 11.92 9.80
C ASN A 32 19.28 10.72 8.85
N THR A 33 18.80 9.55 9.27
CA THR A 33 18.74 8.33 8.43
C THR A 33 17.34 7.73 8.38
N ALA A 34 16.32 8.47 8.84
CA ALA A 34 14.98 7.93 9.03
C ALA A 34 14.33 7.51 7.71
N GLN A 35 14.66 8.20 6.61
CA GLN A 35 14.16 7.87 5.28
C GLN A 35 14.69 6.51 4.82
N GLU A 36 16.01 6.31 4.88
CA GLU A 36 16.64 5.06 4.47
C GLU A 36 16.22 3.90 5.38
N GLN A 37 16.15 4.14 6.69
CA GLN A 37 15.67 3.16 7.66
C GLN A 37 14.21 2.80 7.41
N GLY A 38 13.34 3.78 7.15
CA GLY A 38 11.93 3.53 6.83
C GLY A 38 11.78 2.66 5.59
N SER A 39 12.48 2.99 4.51
CA SER A 39 12.48 2.19 3.27
C SER A 39 12.98 0.76 3.49
N ARG A 40 14.08 0.61 4.24
CA ARG A 40 14.65 -0.71 4.58
C ARG A 40 13.71 -1.53 5.47
N LEU A 41 13.01 -0.89 6.41
CA LEU A 41 12.04 -1.55 7.30
C LEU A 41 10.84 -2.04 6.51
N LEU A 42 10.32 -1.27 5.55
CA LEU A 42 9.24 -1.72 4.68
C LEU A 42 9.64 -2.90 3.77
N SER A 43 10.93 -2.99 3.43
CA SER A 43 11.49 -4.11 2.66
C SER A 43 11.76 -5.36 3.51
N ASN A 44 11.71 -5.24 4.83
CA ASN A 44 11.93 -6.37 5.73
C ASN A 44 10.69 -7.26 5.78
N VAL A 45 10.85 -8.53 5.43
CA VAL A 45 9.75 -9.52 5.35
C VAL A 45 8.93 -9.59 6.64
N MET A 46 9.58 -9.60 7.81
CA MET A 46 8.88 -9.70 9.10
C MET A 46 8.08 -8.44 9.43
N VAL A 47 8.58 -7.26 9.05
CA VAL A 47 7.88 -5.99 9.25
C VAL A 47 6.68 -5.93 8.30
N LYS A 48 6.88 -6.32 7.03
CA LYS A 48 5.81 -6.38 6.03
C LYS A 48 4.68 -7.31 6.46
N GLU A 49 5.00 -8.53 6.86
CA GLU A 49 4.02 -9.50 7.38
C GLU A 49 3.27 -8.93 8.60
N ALA A 50 3.95 -8.22 9.51
CA ALA A 50 3.29 -7.64 10.67
C ALA A 50 2.37 -6.45 10.34
N ILE A 51 2.71 -5.66 9.32
CA ILE A 51 1.84 -4.61 8.78
C ILE A 51 0.58 -5.25 8.19
N GLU A 52 0.74 -6.26 7.32
CA GLU A 52 -0.36 -6.98 6.66
C GLU A 52 -1.31 -7.58 7.70
N ASN A 53 -0.79 -8.36 8.64
CA ASN A 53 -1.58 -8.97 9.72
C ASN A 53 -2.35 -7.93 10.57
N ARG A 54 -1.77 -6.75 10.80
CA ARG A 54 -2.46 -5.69 11.56
C ARG A 54 -3.51 -4.98 10.70
N GLN A 55 -3.25 -4.76 9.43
CA GLN A 55 -4.25 -4.21 8.50
C GLN A 55 -5.44 -5.13 8.37
N GLU A 56 -5.24 -6.44 8.28
CA GLU A 56 -6.31 -7.44 8.27
C GLU A 56 -7.15 -7.37 9.56
N LYS A 57 -6.51 -7.35 10.74
CA LYS A 57 -7.23 -7.20 12.01
C LYS A 57 -8.00 -5.88 12.13
N ILE A 58 -7.46 -4.80 11.58
CA ILE A 58 -8.16 -3.51 11.53
C ILE A 58 -9.40 -3.64 10.63
N GLN A 59 -9.26 -4.23 9.44
CA GLN A 59 -10.37 -4.47 8.52
C GLN A 59 -11.47 -5.33 9.16
N GLU A 60 -11.09 -6.43 9.83
CA GLU A 60 -12.03 -7.27 10.57
C GLU A 60 -12.77 -6.50 11.67
N LYS A 61 -12.04 -5.69 12.45
CA LYS A 61 -12.60 -4.94 13.58
C LYS A 61 -13.52 -3.81 13.13
N THR A 62 -13.15 -3.06 12.10
CA THR A 62 -13.93 -1.93 11.61
C THR A 62 -15.07 -2.36 10.69
N GLN A 63 -15.05 -3.61 10.21
CA GLN A 63 -15.95 -4.11 9.16
C GLN A 63 -15.93 -3.22 7.90
N VAL A 64 -14.87 -2.43 7.74
CA VAL A 64 -14.67 -1.56 6.57
C VAL A 64 -14.11 -2.45 5.48
N THR A 65 -15.00 -2.98 4.67
CA THR A 65 -14.66 -3.74 3.47
C THR A 65 -14.48 -2.82 2.27
N GLN A 66 -13.84 -3.34 1.22
CA GLN A 66 -13.75 -2.65 -0.07
C GLN A 66 -15.15 -2.25 -0.57
N GLU A 67 -16.10 -3.18 -0.44
CA GLU A 67 -17.50 -2.99 -0.80
C GLU A 67 -18.15 -1.89 0.03
N TRP A 68 -17.89 -1.83 1.34
CA TRP A 68 -18.43 -0.77 2.21
C TRP A 68 -17.95 0.61 1.77
N VAL A 69 -16.66 0.77 1.48
CA VAL A 69 -16.08 2.04 1.00
C VAL A 69 -16.72 2.45 -0.33
N ILE A 70 -16.86 1.51 -1.28
CA ILE A 70 -17.52 1.77 -2.58
C ILE A 70 -18.98 2.21 -2.37
N GLN A 71 -19.72 1.54 -1.50
CA GLN A 71 -21.10 1.92 -1.19
C GLN A 71 -21.19 3.32 -0.59
N GLN A 72 -20.29 3.69 0.34
CA GLN A 72 -20.24 5.04 0.89
C GLN A 72 -19.94 6.08 -0.19
N TYR A 73 -18.98 5.82 -1.07
CA TYR A 73 -18.71 6.72 -2.21
C TYR A 73 -19.93 6.87 -3.12
N MET A 74 -20.59 5.77 -3.47
CA MET A 74 -21.80 5.81 -4.30
C MET A 74 -22.94 6.57 -3.63
N ASP A 75 -23.11 6.42 -2.31
CA ASP A 75 -24.13 7.12 -1.55
C ASP A 75 -23.86 8.64 -1.49
N ILE A 76 -22.61 9.03 -1.24
CA ILE A 76 -22.18 10.44 -1.30
C ILE A 76 -22.45 11.02 -2.70
N ILE A 77 -22.08 10.31 -3.77
CA ILE A 77 -22.32 10.76 -5.15
C ILE A 77 -23.82 10.89 -5.45
N LYS A 78 -24.66 9.95 -4.98
CA LYS A 78 -26.11 9.98 -5.19
C LYS A 78 -26.81 11.08 -4.41
N ASN A 79 -26.36 11.38 -3.20
CA ASN A 79 -27.03 12.31 -2.28
C ASN A 79 -26.53 13.75 -2.41
N CYS A 80 -25.34 13.97 -2.97
CA CYS A 80 -24.87 15.31 -3.31
C CYS A 80 -25.51 15.78 -4.63
N LYS A 81 -26.49 16.68 -4.53
CA LYS A 81 -27.17 17.30 -5.71
C LYS A 81 -26.22 18.05 -6.65
N GLU A 82 -25.06 18.51 -6.15
CA GLU A 82 -24.00 19.16 -6.93
C GLU A 82 -22.65 18.69 -6.40
N VAL A 83 -22.10 17.62 -6.98
CA VAL A 83 -20.69 17.26 -6.76
C VAL A 83 -19.86 17.96 -7.81
N GLU A 84 -18.82 18.67 -7.40
CA GLU A 84 -17.84 19.23 -8.32
C GLU A 84 -17.25 18.08 -9.19
N PRO A 85 -17.27 18.19 -10.54
CA PRO A 85 -17.00 17.04 -11.42
C PRO A 85 -15.67 16.35 -11.18
N ASN A 86 -14.63 17.07 -10.75
CA ASN A 86 -13.33 16.48 -10.47
C ASN A 86 -13.33 15.65 -9.19
N THR A 87 -14.09 16.08 -8.18
CA THR A 87 -14.31 15.32 -6.94
C THR A 87 -15.03 14.00 -7.23
N ALA A 88 -16.09 14.04 -8.06
CA ALA A 88 -16.81 12.83 -8.49
C ALA A 88 -15.91 11.89 -9.30
N LYS A 89 -15.14 12.44 -10.24
CA LYS A 89 -14.16 11.68 -11.03
C LYS A 89 -13.11 11.02 -10.15
N GLY A 90 -12.53 11.74 -9.18
CA GLY A 90 -11.51 11.20 -8.29
C GLY A 90 -12.02 10.04 -7.43
N ALA A 91 -13.26 10.12 -6.96
CA ALA A 91 -13.92 9.01 -6.28
C ALA A 91 -14.10 7.80 -7.21
N LEU A 92 -14.63 8.00 -8.42
CA LEU A 92 -14.83 6.94 -9.41
C LEU A 92 -13.52 6.29 -9.86
N ASP A 93 -12.47 7.08 -10.10
CA ASP A 93 -11.13 6.59 -10.46
C ASP A 93 -10.55 5.74 -9.32
N SER A 94 -10.78 6.12 -8.06
CA SER A 94 -10.34 5.36 -6.89
C SER A 94 -11.06 4.01 -6.80
N VAL A 95 -12.37 3.99 -7.02
CA VAL A 95 -13.17 2.76 -7.09
C VAL A 95 -12.70 1.86 -8.23
N ALA A 96 -12.49 2.42 -9.44
CA ALA A 96 -12.06 1.65 -10.60
C ALA A 96 -10.64 1.08 -10.44
N LYS A 97 -9.72 1.78 -9.77
CA LYS A 97 -8.40 1.24 -9.40
C LYS A 97 -8.52 0.08 -8.42
N HIS A 98 -9.40 0.21 -7.43
CA HIS A 98 -9.59 -0.79 -6.41
C HIS A 98 -10.21 -2.09 -6.94
N LEU A 99 -11.17 -1.97 -7.87
CA LEU A 99 -11.76 -3.09 -8.59
C LEU A 99 -10.81 -3.71 -9.64
N GLY A 100 -9.58 -3.22 -9.74
CA GLY A 100 -8.61 -3.68 -10.72
C GLY A 100 -9.05 -3.45 -12.16
N MET A 101 -9.88 -2.43 -12.42
CA MET A 101 -10.31 -2.05 -13.78
C MET A 101 -9.17 -1.40 -14.56
N PHE A 102 -8.21 -0.80 -13.86
CA PHE A 102 -6.95 -0.35 -14.43
C PHE A 102 -5.90 -1.45 -14.25
N LYS A 103 -5.89 -2.43 -15.17
CA LYS A 103 -4.80 -3.41 -15.24
C LYS A 103 -3.68 -2.85 -16.11
N ASP A 104 -2.56 -2.49 -15.50
CA ASP A 104 -1.27 -2.42 -16.19
C ASP A 104 -0.69 -3.85 -16.31
N LYS A 105 -1.38 -4.73 -17.05
CA LYS A 105 -0.90 -6.09 -17.29
C LYS A 105 0.09 -6.06 -18.45
N LEU A 106 1.38 -5.82 -18.15
CA LEU A 106 2.47 -6.10 -19.09
C LEU A 106 2.77 -7.60 -19.06
N GLU A 107 2.19 -8.36 -20.00
CA GLU A 107 2.64 -9.73 -20.29
C GLU A 107 3.91 -9.65 -21.15
N ILE A 108 5.07 -9.83 -20.54
CA ILE A 108 6.32 -10.00 -21.29
C ILE A 108 6.54 -11.50 -21.52
N THR A 109 6.08 -12.00 -22.66
CA THR A 109 6.47 -13.31 -23.17
C THR A 109 7.80 -13.18 -23.91
N GLY A 110 8.91 -13.48 -23.23
CA GLY A 110 10.21 -13.63 -23.87
C GLY A 110 10.50 -15.11 -24.14
N SER A 111 10.53 -15.53 -25.40
CA SER A 111 11.12 -16.81 -25.79
C SER A 111 12.63 -16.66 -25.86
N LEU A 112 13.36 -17.26 -24.92
CA LEU A 112 14.82 -17.39 -25.00
C LEU A 112 15.16 -18.54 -25.95
N THR A 113 15.62 -18.23 -27.16
CA THR A 113 16.32 -19.18 -28.03
C THR A 113 17.82 -19.17 -27.70
N ILE A 114 18.42 -20.36 -27.63
CA ILE A 114 19.83 -20.58 -27.22
C ILE A 114 20.83 -19.82 -28.11
N GLU A 115 20.43 -19.49 -29.34
CA GLU A 115 21.23 -18.72 -30.30
C GLU A 115 21.66 -17.34 -29.76
N ASN A 116 20.82 -16.67 -28.96
CA ASN A 116 21.10 -15.32 -28.45
C ASN A 116 22.17 -15.26 -27.34
N VAL A 117 22.58 -16.42 -26.79
CA VAL A 117 23.60 -16.49 -25.73
C VAL A 117 25.01 -16.63 -26.31
N LEU A 118 25.15 -17.15 -27.54
CA LEU A 118 26.45 -17.49 -28.13
C LEU A 118 27.13 -16.34 -28.87
N GLU A 119 26.45 -15.21 -29.13
CA GLU A 119 27.07 -14.03 -29.76
C GLU A 119 27.84 -13.12 -28.79
N LYS A 120 27.89 -13.45 -27.48
CA LYS A 120 28.55 -12.61 -26.45
C LYS A 120 29.66 -13.32 -25.66
N ILE A 121 30.16 -14.45 -26.13
CA ILE A 121 31.39 -15.10 -25.63
C ILE A 121 32.42 -15.06 -26.76
#